data_AF-A0A2U2Z5E3-F1
#
_entry.id   AF-A0A2U2Z5E3-F1
#
_cell.length_a   1.000
_cell.length_b   1.000
_cell.length_c   1.000
_cell.angle_alpha   90.00
_cell.angle_beta   90.00
_cell.angle_gamma   90.00
#
_symmetry.space_group_name_H-M   'P 1'
#
loop_
_entity.id
_entity.type
_entity.pdbx_description
1 polymer ?
#
loop_
_entity_poly.entity_id
_entity_poly.type
_entity_poly.pdbx_seq_one_letter_code
_entity_poly.pdbx_strand_id
1 'polypeptide(L)'
;MASSIEGPHHGRPRVPSRGGRRSAVPVRVRGRLPTSAVALLVTAVLTGCGAISGSTVRESPTAAAPTAAASPATTPEAAPPVAGPPVVGPPETGPSEHGAPGADSTTQGRSDAGAETEPPAPLGGLGPRTLALIPENTRQAVVVTGTGRDANRSEAVLYRRTASGWKAGTPWPARNALNGWTDDHRVGDLRSPIGVFTLSDAGGLLPDPGTLLPYDESSGFAIGGTGFMGEPLAGSFDYVIAIDYNRVPGTSPLDRTRPLGVDRGGGIWLHVDHQGPTQGCVSLEEPHMRQLLRALDPAQHPVIVIGDAGALRR
;
A
#
# COMPACT_ATOMS: atom_id res chain seq x y z
N MET A 1 1.38 -35.43 -16.07
CA MET A 1 2.83 -35.25 -16.21
C MET A 1 3.31 -34.43 -15.00
N ALA A 2 3.19 -34.96 -13.79
CA ALA A 2 4.26 -35.68 -13.06
C ALA A 2 5.51 -34.82 -12.84
N SER A 3 5.70 -34.33 -11.60
CA SER A 3 6.92 -34.57 -10.82
C SER A 3 6.81 -33.96 -9.42
N SER A 4 6.51 -34.84 -8.46
CA SER A 4 6.79 -34.66 -7.03
C SER A 4 8.27 -34.92 -6.79
N ILE A 5 8.93 -34.09 -5.98
CA ILE A 5 10.25 -34.39 -5.41
C ILE A 5 10.15 -34.17 -3.90
N GLU A 6 10.04 -35.29 -3.19
CA GLU A 6 10.24 -35.42 -1.75
C GLU A 6 11.75 -35.44 -1.44
N GLY A 7 12.15 -34.67 -0.43
CA GLY A 7 13.48 -34.66 0.19
C GLY A 7 13.39 -34.93 1.70
N PRO A 8 14.49 -35.32 2.36
CA PRO A 8 14.49 -36.48 3.24
C PRO A 8 14.22 -36.22 4.72
N HIS A 9 13.67 -37.25 5.37
CA HIS A 9 13.48 -37.39 6.80
C HIS A 9 14.79 -37.31 7.60
N HIS A 10 14.88 -36.31 8.49
CA HIS A 10 15.85 -36.33 9.59
C HIS A 10 15.29 -37.05 10.81
N GLY A 11 15.96 -38.14 11.19
CA GLY A 11 15.65 -38.94 12.37
C GLY A 11 15.87 -38.19 13.68
N ARG A 12 14.93 -38.34 14.60
CA ARG A 12 15.06 -37.92 16.01
C ARG A 12 15.54 -39.10 16.87
N PRO A 13 16.51 -38.92 17.78
CA PRO A 13 16.83 -39.93 18.79
C PRO A 13 15.77 -39.98 19.90
N ARG A 14 15.38 -41.21 20.28
CA ARG A 14 14.59 -41.53 21.47
C ARG A 14 15.46 -41.42 22.73
N VAL A 15 14.91 -40.85 23.80
CA VAL A 15 15.42 -40.94 25.18
C VAL A 15 14.41 -41.72 26.04
N PRO A 16 14.84 -42.62 26.94
CA PRO A 16 13.94 -43.49 27.69
C PRO A 16 13.35 -42.87 28.96
N SER A 17 12.23 -43.49 29.35
CA SER A 17 11.32 -43.25 30.47
C SER A 17 11.91 -43.49 31.88
N ARG A 18 11.44 -42.66 32.83
CA ARG A 18 11.10 -42.96 34.24
C ARG A 18 10.10 -41.87 34.64
N GLY A 19 8.91 -42.09 35.20
CA GLY A 19 8.43 -43.12 36.11
C GLY A 19 7.89 -42.40 37.35
N GLY A 20 6.59 -42.09 37.37
CA GLY A 20 5.93 -41.42 38.51
C GLY A 20 4.42 -41.56 38.44
N ARG A 21 3.87 -42.47 39.25
CA ARG A 21 2.46 -42.87 39.32
C ARG A 21 1.63 -41.94 40.22
N ARG A 22 0.29 -42.06 40.04
CA ARG A 22 -0.84 -41.68 40.94
C ARG A 22 -1.38 -40.26 40.65
N SER A 23 -2.67 -39.99 40.45
CA SER A 23 -3.92 -40.70 40.74
C SER A 23 -5.01 -40.33 39.72
N ALA A 24 -5.89 -41.28 39.44
CA ALA A 24 -7.11 -41.11 38.66
C ALA A 24 -8.30 -40.74 39.57
N VAL A 25 -9.15 -39.82 39.12
CA VAL A 25 -10.60 -39.80 39.41
C VAL A 25 -11.32 -39.30 38.14
N PRO A 26 -12.40 -39.96 37.67
CA PRO A 26 -13.00 -39.74 36.36
C PRO A 26 -14.10 -38.68 36.39
N VAL A 27 -14.24 -37.89 35.33
CA VAL A 27 -15.46 -37.13 35.04
C VAL A 27 -16.06 -37.63 33.73
N ARG A 28 -17.36 -37.91 33.82
CA ARG A 28 -18.20 -38.68 32.90
C ARG A 28 -18.16 -38.20 31.45
N VAL A 29 -17.97 -39.17 30.56
CA VAL A 29 -18.45 -39.15 29.17
C VAL A 29 -19.90 -39.62 29.16
N ARG A 30 -20.80 -38.78 28.63
CA ARG A 30 -22.03 -39.15 27.90
C ARG A 30 -21.84 -38.52 26.52
N GLY A 31 -21.89 -39.18 25.37
CA GLY A 31 -22.48 -40.45 25.00
C GLY A 31 -23.61 -40.22 24.00
N ARG A 32 -23.27 -40.19 22.68
CA ARG A 32 -24.08 -40.66 21.52
C ARG A 32 -25.35 -39.86 21.15
N LEU A 33 -25.76 -39.61 19.89
CA LEU A 33 -25.51 -40.15 18.52
C LEU A 33 -26.08 -39.12 17.47
N PRO A 34 -25.95 -39.37 16.14
CA PRO A 34 -25.94 -38.38 15.04
C PRO A 34 -27.22 -38.38 14.16
N THR A 35 -27.10 -37.79 12.95
CA THR A 35 -28.04 -37.65 11.81
C THR A 35 -28.88 -36.36 11.86
N SER A 36 -28.96 -35.53 10.82
CA SER A 36 -29.19 -35.89 9.42
C SER A 36 -28.49 -34.94 8.43
N ALA A 37 -27.96 -35.55 7.37
CA ALA A 37 -27.66 -34.90 6.11
C ALA A 37 -28.95 -34.38 5.46
N VAL A 38 -28.92 -33.16 4.92
CA VAL A 38 -29.92 -32.70 3.94
C VAL A 38 -29.17 -32.47 2.63
N ALA A 39 -29.62 -33.22 1.62
CA ALA A 39 -29.04 -33.32 0.30
C ALA A 39 -29.26 -32.05 -0.53
N LEU A 40 -28.27 -31.76 -1.38
CA LEU A 40 -28.36 -30.83 -2.51
C LEU A 40 -29.52 -31.24 -3.43
N LEU A 41 -30.32 -30.25 -3.84
CA LEU A 41 -31.17 -30.32 -5.03
C LEU A 41 -30.63 -29.32 -6.05
N VAL A 42 -29.88 -29.83 -7.01
CA VAL A 42 -29.48 -29.13 -8.24
C VAL A 42 -30.54 -29.43 -9.28
N THR A 43 -31.39 -28.46 -9.62
CA THR A 43 -32.29 -28.53 -10.77
C THR A 43 -31.58 -27.98 -12.00
N ALA A 44 -31.15 -28.88 -12.88
CA ALA A 44 -30.75 -28.57 -14.25
C ALA A 44 -32.01 -28.46 -15.12
N VAL A 45 -32.21 -27.32 -15.79
CA VAL A 45 -33.21 -27.15 -16.85
C VAL A 45 -32.47 -27.25 -18.18
N LEU A 46 -32.62 -28.40 -18.83
CA LEU A 46 -32.29 -28.61 -20.24
C LEU A 46 -33.58 -28.46 -21.04
N THR A 47 -33.68 -27.38 -21.82
CA THR A 47 -34.69 -27.26 -22.87
C THR A 47 -33.97 -27.29 -24.21
N GLY A 48 -34.20 -28.36 -24.96
CA GLY A 48 -33.74 -28.53 -26.32
C GLY A 48 -34.86 -28.33 -27.35
N CYS A 49 -34.39 -28.33 -28.61
CA CYS A 49 -35.05 -28.72 -29.85
C CYS A 49 -35.85 -27.71 -30.69
N GLY A 50 -35.47 -27.67 -31.98
CA GLY A 50 -36.17 -27.12 -33.14
C GLY A 50 -35.15 -26.78 -34.26
N ALA A 51 -34.52 -27.75 -34.94
CA ALA A 51 -34.96 -28.44 -36.18
C ALA A 51 -35.30 -27.46 -37.35
N ILE A 52 -34.36 -27.17 -38.25
CA ILE A 52 -34.10 -27.77 -39.59
C ILE A 52 -35.23 -27.71 -40.63
N SER A 53 -34.95 -27.05 -41.77
CA SER A 53 -35.34 -27.33 -43.17
C SER A 53 -34.80 -26.18 -44.03
N GLY A 54 -34.11 -26.32 -45.16
CA GLY A 54 -33.68 -27.45 -45.97
C GLY A 54 -33.19 -26.93 -47.33
N SER A 55 -32.19 -27.60 -47.92
CA SER A 55 -31.88 -27.75 -49.37
C SER A 55 -31.57 -26.49 -50.22
N THR A 56 -30.67 -26.47 -51.21
CA THR A 56 -29.91 -27.50 -51.96
C THR A 56 -28.89 -26.83 -52.90
N VAL A 57 -27.81 -27.57 -53.21
CA VAL A 57 -27.05 -27.63 -54.49
C VAL A 57 -26.13 -26.43 -54.82
N ARG A 58 -24.80 -26.59 -54.66
CA ARG A 58 -23.78 -27.05 -55.66
C ARG A 58 -23.55 -26.02 -56.78
N GLU A 59 -22.36 -25.39 -56.81
CA GLU A 59 -21.28 -25.65 -57.79
C GLU A 59 -20.11 -24.68 -57.55
N SER A 60 -18.88 -25.19 -57.56
CA SER A 60 -17.65 -24.40 -57.75
C SER A 60 -17.14 -24.68 -59.16
N PRO A 61 -16.58 -23.66 -59.84
CA PRO A 61 -15.18 -23.83 -60.25
C PRO A 61 -14.31 -22.56 -60.20
N THR A 62 -13.09 -22.76 -59.69
CA THR A 62 -11.75 -22.41 -60.25
C THR A 62 -11.41 -21.02 -60.84
N ALA A 63 -10.21 -20.57 -60.42
CA ALA A 63 -9.28 -19.57 -61.00
C ALA A 63 -9.68 -18.08 -60.85
N ALA A 64 -8.77 -17.12 -60.61
CA ALA A 64 -7.33 -17.03 -60.81
C ALA A 64 -6.73 -15.99 -59.84
N ALA A 65 -5.47 -16.18 -59.44
CA ALA A 65 -4.62 -15.09 -58.97
C ALA A 65 -4.16 -14.22 -60.15
N PRO A 66 -3.76 -12.97 -59.89
CA PRO A 66 -2.44 -12.58 -60.40
C PRO A 66 -1.55 -11.88 -59.36
N THR A 67 -0.27 -12.01 -59.67
CA THR A 67 0.95 -11.52 -59.03
C THR A 67 1.19 -10.00 -59.16
N ALA A 68 1.87 -9.47 -58.13
CA ALA A 68 2.86 -8.38 -58.05
C ALA A 68 3.12 -7.41 -59.22
N ALA A 69 3.21 -6.10 -58.90
CA ALA A 69 4.29 -5.14 -59.24
C ALA A 69 3.89 -3.74 -58.70
N ALA A 70 4.62 -3.17 -57.74
CA ALA A 70 5.73 -2.21 -57.92
C ALA A 70 5.29 -0.73 -58.06
N SER A 71 5.82 0.12 -57.18
CA SER A 71 5.68 1.58 -57.12
C SER A 71 6.23 2.31 -58.36
N PRO A 72 5.95 3.63 -58.47
CA PRO A 72 7.07 4.56 -58.31
C PRO A 72 6.78 5.75 -57.37
N ALA A 73 7.86 6.39 -56.98
CA ALA A 73 7.97 7.51 -56.04
C ALA A 73 7.93 8.89 -56.74
N THR A 74 7.47 9.92 -56.01
CA THR A 74 8.07 11.27 -56.00
C THR A 74 7.64 12.09 -54.75
N THR A 75 8.61 12.26 -53.85
CA THR A 75 9.09 13.35 -52.95
C THR A 75 8.31 14.67 -52.67
N PRO A 76 8.69 15.50 -51.65
CA PRO A 76 7.79 16.15 -50.68
C PRO A 76 7.93 17.69 -50.60
N GLU A 77 7.07 18.35 -49.80
CA GLU A 77 7.16 19.79 -49.46
C GLU A 77 6.84 19.93 -47.95
N ALA A 78 7.84 20.10 -47.07
CA ALA A 78 8.57 21.33 -46.64
C ALA A 78 7.94 21.99 -45.39
N ALA A 79 8.69 21.93 -44.29
CA ALA A 79 8.42 22.58 -43.01
C ALA A 79 9.20 23.90 -42.87
N PRO A 80 8.71 24.89 -42.08
CA PRO A 80 9.51 26.03 -41.64
C PRO A 80 10.04 25.88 -40.19
N PRO A 81 11.04 26.70 -39.78
CA PRO A 81 12.11 26.27 -38.89
C PRO A 81 12.00 26.70 -37.42
N VAL A 82 12.83 26.01 -36.62
CA VAL A 82 13.13 26.20 -35.19
C VAL A 82 13.98 27.45 -34.98
N ALA A 83 13.60 28.30 -34.02
CA ALA A 83 14.43 29.38 -33.48
C ALA A 83 14.98 28.97 -32.10
N GLY A 84 16.31 28.97 -31.97
CA GLY A 84 17.01 28.69 -30.72
C GLY A 84 17.06 29.90 -29.77
N PRO A 85 17.32 29.70 -28.47
CA PRO A 85 17.54 30.79 -27.54
C PRO A 85 19.00 31.28 -27.56
N PRO A 86 19.26 32.59 -27.37
CA PRO A 86 20.62 33.11 -27.31
C PRO A 86 21.23 32.94 -25.91
N VAL A 87 22.51 32.55 -25.92
CA VAL A 87 23.47 32.68 -24.82
C VAL A 87 23.98 34.13 -24.80
N VAL A 88 23.84 34.81 -23.67
CA VAL A 88 24.56 36.07 -23.37
C VAL A 88 25.07 35.98 -21.93
N GLY A 89 26.39 35.93 -21.76
CA GLY A 89 27.05 36.06 -20.46
C GLY A 89 27.30 37.53 -20.10
N PRO A 90 27.47 37.88 -18.82
CA PRO A 90 28.04 39.16 -18.41
C PRO A 90 29.58 39.08 -18.25
N PRO A 91 30.31 40.18 -18.46
CA PRO A 91 31.74 40.27 -18.16
C PRO A 91 32.00 40.68 -16.70
N GLU A 92 33.18 40.30 -16.19
CA GLU A 92 33.79 40.85 -14.98
C GLU A 92 34.47 42.20 -15.24
N THR A 93 34.35 43.14 -14.30
CA THR A 93 35.40 44.09 -13.84
C THR A 93 34.93 44.83 -12.56
N GLY A 94 35.73 44.80 -11.48
CA GLY A 94 35.56 45.66 -10.28
C GLY A 94 36.26 47.03 -10.46
N PRO A 95 36.73 47.73 -9.40
CA PRO A 95 36.31 47.83 -7.99
C PRO A 95 35.99 49.30 -7.60
N SER A 96 35.49 49.56 -6.38
CA SER A 96 35.99 50.66 -5.51
C SER A 96 35.16 50.81 -4.23
N GLU A 97 35.92 50.88 -3.14
CA GLU A 97 35.55 51.13 -1.74
C GLU A 97 35.08 52.59 -1.53
N HIS A 98 34.35 52.86 -0.45
CA HIS A 98 34.63 53.88 0.58
C HIS A 98 33.37 54.17 1.43
N GLY A 99 33.52 54.10 2.77
CA GLY A 99 32.71 54.90 3.70
C GLY A 99 31.92 54.15 4.78
N ALA A 100 32.59 53.76 5.87
CA ALA A 100 32.01 53.80 7.22
C ALA A 100 32.56 55.09 7.92
N PRO A 101 32.20 55.44 9.18
CA PRO A 101 31.18 54.94 10.11
C PRO A 101 30.36 56.08 10.79
N GLY A 102 29.40 55.74 11.66
CA GLY A 102 28.74 56.70 12.57
C GLY A 102 27.96 56.02 13.70
N ALA A 103 28.57 55.98 14.88
CA ALA A 103 28.07 55.57 16.20
C ALA A 103 26.90 56.49 16.67
N ASP A 104 26.09 56.28 17.73
CA ASP A 104 26.09 55.40 18.90
C ASP A 104 24.73 55.60 19.64
N SER A 105 24.38 54.67 20.56
CA SER A 105 23.52 54.88 21.76
C SER A 105 21.98 55.08 21.56
N THR A 106 21.03 54.52 22.33
CA THR A 106 21.00 53.83 23.65
C THR A 106 19.66 53.09 23.86
N THR A 107 19.77 51.94 24.52
CA THR A 107 18.89 51.29 25.51
C THR A 107 17.41 51.71 25.65
N GLN A 108 16.49 50.79 25.32
CA GLN A 108 15.26 50.61 26.10
C GLN A 108 15.03 49.10 26.33
N GLY A 109 15.09 48.71 27.60
CA GLY A 109 14.74 47.38 28.05
C GLY A 109 13.26 47.12 27.80
N ARG A 110 12.99 46.02 27.11
CA ARG A 110 11.70 45.34 27.18
C ARG A 110 11.97 43.97 27.74
N SER A 111 11.36 43.74 28.89
CA SER A 111 11.37 42.53 29.68
C SER A 111 11.19 41.30 28.78
N ASP A 112 12.20 40.43 28.76
CA ASP A 112 12.03 39.03 28.38
C ASP A 112 11.12 38.37 29.42
N ALA A 113 9.82 38.57 29.25
CA ALA A 113 8.85 37.61 29.74
C ALA A 113 9.12 36.35 28.92
N GLY A 114 9.81 35.40 29.54
CA GLY A 114 10.04 34.08 28.98
C GLY A 114 8.72 33.54 28.47
N ALA A 115 8.59 33.50 27.15
CA ALA A 115 7.61 32.63 26.52
C ALA A 115 7.99 31.24 27.02
N GLU A 116 7.21 30.70 27.95
CA GLU A 116 7.21 29.27 28.18
C GLU A 116 6.96 28.65 26.81
N THR A 117 8.04 28.11 26.24
CA THR A 117 8.02 27.36 25.00
C THR A 117 7.00 26.25 25.22
N GLU A 118 5.80 26.45 24.68
CA GLU A 118 4.78 25.43 24.64
C GLU A 118 5.45 24.19 24.06
N PRO A 119 5.44 23.04 24.76
CA PRO A 119 6.14 21.86 24.30
C PRO A 119 5.66 21.57 22.87
N PRO A 120 6.57 21.26 21.93
CA PRO A 120 6.20 21.06 20.54
C PRO A 120 5.02 20.09 20.48
N ALA A 121 3.98 20.48 19.75
CA ALA A 121 2.76 19.68 19.64
C ALA A 121 3.14 18.22 19.35
N PRO A 122 2.57 17.25 20.09
CA PRO A 122 2.89 15.84 19.89
C PRO A 122 2.71 15.46 18.43
N LEU A 123 3.51 14.50 17.94
CA LEU A 123 3.44 13.96 16.59
C LEU A 123 1.98 13.86 16.14
N GLY A 124 1.55 14.67 15.17
CA GLY A 124 0.20 14.65 14.60
C GLY A 124 -0.99 14.80 15.56
N GLY A 125 -0.80 15.35 16.77
CA GLY A 125 -1.86 15.40 17.78
C GLY A 125 -2.27 14.02 18.31
N LEU A 126 -1.36 13.03 18.20
CA LEU A 126 -1.55 11.70 18.76
C LEU A 126 -1.59 11.75 20.29
N GLY A 127 -2.45 10.93 20.87
CA GLY A 127 -2.58 10.80 22.32
C GLY A 127 -1.46 9.96 22.95
N PRO A 128 -1.33 10.00 24.28
CA PRO A 128 -0.24 9.35 25.00
C PRO A 128 -0.21 7.83 24.81
N ARG A 129 -1.37 7.16 24.68
CA ARG A 129 -1.39 5.71 24.46
C ARG A 129 -0.92 5.37 23.06
N THR A 130 -1.33 6.14 22.06
CA THR A 130 -0.87 5.93 20.67
C THR A 130 0.63 6.20 20.55
N LEU A 131 1.13 7.29 21.16
CA LEU A 131 2.56 7.61 21.17
C LEU A 131 3.40 6.52 21.82
N ALA A 132 2.92 5.91 22.91
CA ALA A 132 3.61 4.82 23.59
C ALA A 132 3.76 3.54 22.75
N LEU A 133 2.99 3.38 21.67
CA LEU A 133 3.12 2.26 20.73
C LEU A 133 4.18 2.49 19.66
N ILE A 134 4.68 3.73 19.50
CA ILE A 134 5.71 4.06 18.52
C ILE A 134 7.08 3.65 19.08
N PRO A 135 7.85 2.80 18.40
CA PRO A 135 9.20 2.44 18.83
C PRO A 135 10.10 3.66 19.03
N GLU A 136 10.92 3.66 20.08
CA GLU A 136 11.74 4.83 20.44
C GLU A 136 12.79 5.21 19.38
N ASN A 137 13.24 4.23 18.59
CA ASN A 137 14.19 4.41 17.50
C ASN A 137 13.55 4.89 16.19
N THR A 138 12.22 5.01 16.12
CA THR A 138 11.51 5.50 14.95
C THR A 138 11.89 6.95 14.64
N ARG A 139 12.27 7.19 13.39
CA ARG A 139 12.63 8.52 12.87
C ARG A 139 11.76 8.95 11.68
N GLN A 140 10.92 8.07 11.17
CA GLN A 140 9.91 8.38 10.17
C GLN A 140 8.56 7.81 10.58
N ALA A 141 7.51 8.62 10.52
CA ALA A 141 6.15 8.20 10.84
C ALA A 141 5.19 8.72 9.77
N VAL A 142 4.48 7.82 9.10
CA VAL A 142 3.36 8.17 8.22
C VAL A 142 2.10 8.15 9.08
N VAL A 143 1.53 9.32 9.37
CA VAL A 143 0.30 9.41 10.16
C VAL A 143 -0.87 9.57 9.21
N VAL A 144 -1.80 8.62 9.23
CA VAL A 144 -3.05 8.64 8.45
C VAL A 144 -4.22 8.83 9.39
N THR A 145 -4.88 9.97 9.29
CA THR A 145 -6.01 10.32 10.15
C THR A 145 -7.31 10.33 9.34
N GLY A 146 -8.23 9.44 9.70
CA GLY A 146 -9.59 9.41 9.14
C GLY A 146 -10.46 10.54 9.65
N THR A 147 -11.34 11.05 8.78
CA THR A 147 -12.30 12.12 9.12
C THR A 147 -13.39 11.67 10.10
N GLY A 148 -13.55 10.35 10.31
CA GLY A 148 -14.45 9.77 11.30
C GLY A 148 -14.32 8.25 11.35
N ARG A 149 -14.83 7.65 12.43
CA ARG A 149 -14.76 6.20 12.69
C ARG A 149 -15.36 5.37 11.55
N ASP A 150 -16.48 5.81 10.99
CA ASP A 150 -17.20 5.12 9.91
C ASP A 150 -17.07 5.86 8.56
N ALA A 151 -16.03 6.69 8.41
CA ALA A 151 -15.74 7.42 7.18
C ALA A 151 -14.57 6.80 6.42
N ASN A 152 -14.58 6.93 5.09
CA ASN A 152 -13.58 6.36 4.18
C ASN A 152 -12.62 7.41 3.57
N ARG A 153 -12.66 8.64 4.09
CA ARG A 153 -11.73 9.71 3.72
C ARG A 153 -10.76 9.96 4.86
N SER A 154 -9.51 10.19 4.49
CA SER A 154 -8.41 10.39 5.41
C SER A 154 -7.42 11.43 4.87
N GLU A 155 -6.51 11.86 5.72
CA GLU A 155 -5.33 12.64 5.36
C GLU A 155 -4.08 11.91 5.84
N ALA A 156 -3.07 11.84 4.98
CA ALA A 156 -1.77 11.24 5.30
C ALA A 156 -0.68 12.32 5.38
N VAL A 157 0.15 12.26 6.41
CA VAL A 157 1.30 13.15 6.60
C VAL A 157 2.53 12.33 6.93
N LEU A 158 3.61 12.52 6.17
CA LEU A 158 4.92 11.97 6.53
C LEU A 158 5.64 12.92 7.49
N TYR A 159 5.88 12.45 8.70
CA TYR A 159 6.70 13.11 9.70
C TYR A 159 8.12 12.55 9.72
N ARG A 160 9.10 13.43 9.92
CA ARG A 160 10.50 13.08 10.13
C ARG A 160 10.99 13.61 11.47
N ARG A 161 11.71 12.78 12.21
CA ARG A 161 12.31 13.17 13.49
C ARG A 161 13.57 14.00 13.23
N THR A 162 13.66 15.14 13.89
CA THR A 162 14.79 16.07 13.89
C THR A 162 15.35 16.20 15.30
N ALA A 163 16.41 16.98 15.48
CA ALA A 163 16.95 17.29 16.81
C ALA A 163 15.95 18.03 17.71
N SER A 164 15.01 18.78 17.12
CA SER A 164 14.03 19.60 17.84
C SER A 164 12.65 18.93 17.97
N GLY A 165 12.50 17.68 17.54
CA GLY A 165 11.24 16.93 17.62
C GLY A 165 10.76 16.42 16.26
N TRP A 166 9.45 16.29 16.08
CA TRP A 166 8.87 15.81 14.83
C TRP A 166 8.57 16.97 13.88
N LYS A 167 9.04 16.87 12.63
CA LYS A 167 8.71 17.82 11.55
C LYS A 167 7.70 17.20 10.61
N ALA A 168 6.55 17.86 10.45
CA ALA A 168 5.53 17.48 9.48
C ALA A 168 5.97 17.80 8.04
N GLY A 169 5.59 16.93 7.10
CA GLY A 169 5.58 17.22 5.67
C GLY A 169 4.25 17.84 5.22
N THR A 170 4.07 17.93 3.90
CA THR A 170 2.80 18.34 3.30
C THR A 170 1.75 17.24 3.50
N PRO A 171 0.50 17.58 3.91
CA PRO A 171 -0.59 16.62 3.95
C PRO A 171 -1.03 16.19 2.56
N TRP A 172 -1.41 14.91 2.44
CA TRP A 172 -1.97 14.32 1.22
C TRP A 172 -3.36 13.76 1.48
N PRO A 173 -4.33 13.99 0.57
CA PRO A 173 -5.59 13.26 0.59
C PRO A 173 -5.33 11.75 0.53
N ALA A 174 -6.07 11.01 1.35
CA ALA A 174 -6.02 9.56 1.40
C ALA A 174 -7.44 8.98 1.47
N ARG A 175 -7.59 7.71 1.10
CA ARG A 175 -8.82 6.96 1.36
C ARG A 175 -8.50 5.70 2.14
N ASN A 176 -9.43 5.30 2.98
CA ASN A 176 -9.36 4.07 3.77
C ASN A 176 -10.55 3.18 3.41
N ALA A 177 -10.73 2.11 4.17
CA ALA A 177 -11.74 1.12 3.86
C ALA A 177 -13.17 1.68 3.90
N LEU A 178 -14.05 1.07 3.11
CA LEU A 178 -15.45 1.49 2.93
C LEU A 178 -16.18 1.79 4.24
N ASN A 179 -16.04 0.93 5.25
CA ASN A 179 -16.75 1.02 6.52
C ASN A 179 -15.95 1.76 7.61
N GLY A 180 -14.82 2.40 7.24
CA GLY A 180 -14.00 3.17 8.17
C GLY A 180 -12.94 2.37 8.90
N TRP A 181 -12.88 2.52 10.21
CA TRP A 181 -11.77 2.12 11.08
C TRP A 181 -12.20 1.18 12.21
N THR A 182 -11.31 0.25 12.61
CA THR A 182 -11.59 -0.70 13.72
C THR A 182 -10.33 -1.11 14.49
N ASP A 183 -10.45 -1.31 15.80
CA ASP A 183 -9.41 -1.94 16.63
C ASP A 183 -9.45 -3.49 16.56
N ASP A 184 -10.58 -4.09 16.16
CA ASP A 184 -10.73 -5.54 15.95
C ASP A 184 -11.00 -5.83 14.48
N HIS A 185 -9.97 -5.71 13.64
CA HIS A 185 -10.08 -6.00 12.23
C HIS A 185 -10.27 -7.50 11.97
N ARG A 186 -11.21 -7.80 11.08
CA ARG A 186 -11.55 -9.16 10.62
C ARG A 186 -11.61 -9.19 9.10
N VAL A 187 -11.28 -10.35 8.54
CA VAL A 187 -11.42 -10.57 7.10
C VAL A 187 -12.86 -10.25 6.65
N GLY A 188 -12.99 -9.40 5.63
CA GLY A 188 -14.28 -9.03 5.05
C GLY A 188 -15.10 -7.98 5.83
N ASP A 189 -14.60 -7.41 6.92
CA ASP A 189 -15.31 -6.36 7.66
C ASP A 189 -15.36 -5.00 6.91
N LEU A 190 -14.55 -4.87 5.86
CA LEU A 190 -14.33 -3.67 5.06
C LEU A 190 -13.92 -2.46 5.91
N ARG A 191 -13.16 -2.69 6.98
CA ARG A 191 -12.58 -1.66 7.84
C ARG A 191 -11.06 -1.73 7.82
N SER A 192 -10.43 -0.56 7.89
CA SER A 192 -8.99 -0.45 8.05
C SER A 192 -8.62 -0.68 9.53
N PRO A 193 -7.58 -1.46 9.84
CA PRO A 193 -7.14 -1.65 11.22
C PRO A 193 -6.61 -0.33 11.79
N ILE A 194 -6.93 -0.06 13.05
CA ILE A 194 -6.34 1.04 13.83
C ILE A 194 -5.06 0.54 14.49
N GLY A 195 -3.99 1.33 14.44
CA GLY A 195 -2.78 1.00 15.19
C GLY A 195 -1.51 1.67 14.69
N VAL A 196 -0.39 1.21 15.25
CA VAL A 196 0.96 1.55 14.83
C VAL A 196 1.60 0.28 14.25
N PHE A 197 2.08 0.36 13.03
CA PHE A 197 2.69 -0.76 12.30
C PHE A 197 4.00 -0.31 11.66
N THR A 198 4.97 -1.21 11.53
CA THR A 198 6.18 -0.93 10.74
C THR A 198 5.87 -0.94 9.23
N LEU A 199 6.77 -0.33 8.46
CA LEU A 199 6.78 -0.38 7.00
C LEU A 199 8.11 -0.97 6.54
N SER A 200 8.16 -2.27 6.25
CA SER A 200 9.42 -2.95 5.94
C SER A 200 9.64 -3.24 4.46
N ASP A 201 8.58 -3.39 3.66
CA ASP A 201 8.66 -3.91 2.29
C ASP A 201 7.77 -3.11 1.33
N ALA A 202 8.19 -3.01 0.09
CA ALA A 202 7.47 -2.39 -1.01
C ALA A 202 7.39 -3.34 -2.22
N GLY A 203 6.60 -2.95 -3.21
CA GLY A 203 6.49 -3.67 -4.47
C GLY A 203 5.50 -3.00 -5.40
N GLY A 204 5.15 -3.69 -6.47
CA GLY A 204 4.13 -3.22 -7.38
C GLY A 204 4.19 -3.89 -8.74
N LEU A 205 3.20 -3.57 -9.58
CA LEU A 205 3.18 -3.98 -10.98
C LEU A 205 4.26 -3.24 -11.81
N LEU A 206 4.58 -2.00 -11.41
CA LEU A 206 5.54 -1.16 -12.14
C LEU A 206 6.95 -1.25 -11.52
N PRO A 207 7.99 -0.89 -12.29
CA PRO A 207 9.36 -0.83 -11.79
C PRO A 207 9.54 0.13 -10.62
N ASP A 208 10.49 -0.21 -9.75
CA ASP A 208 10.88 0.57 -8.57
C ASP A 208 11.07 2.07 -8.92
N PRO A 209 10.31 2.99 -8.29
CA PRO A 209 10.41 4.43 -8.54
C PRO A 209 11.59 5.11 -7.82
N GLY A 210 12.54 4.32 -7.28
CA GLY A 210 13.72 4.75 -6.55
C GLY A 210 13.58 4.66 -5.03
N THR A 211 12.92 3.62 -4.51
CA THR A 211 12.77 3.39 -3.07
C THR A 211 14.04 2.86 -2.43
N LEU A 212 14.19 3.07 -1.12
CA LEU A 212 15.20 2.40 -0.29
C LEU A 212 14.63 1.15 0.41
N LEU A 213 13.31 0.97 0.41
CA LEU A 213 12.69 -0.26 0.89
C LEU A 213 13.01 -1.42 -0.07
N PRO A 214 13.14 -2.67 0.40
CA PRO A 214 13.09 -3.83 -0.47
C PRO A 214 11.86 -3.76 -1.38
N TYR A 215 12.05 -3.93 -2.70
CA TYR A 215 10.99 -3.78 -3.69
C TYR A 215 10.80 -5.05 -4.52
N ASP A 216 9.60 -5.61 -4.50
CA ASP A 216 9.20 -6.76 -5.32
C ASP A 216 8.38 -6.30 -6.53
N GLU A 217 8.98 -6.29 -7.73
CA GLU A 217 8.28 -6.04 -8.98
C GLU A 217 7.69 -7.35 -9.52
N SER A 218 6.36 -7.41 -9.70
CA SER A 218 5.71 -8.65 -10.11
C SER A 218 4.37 -8.42 -10.81
N SER A 219 4.08 -9.22 -11.83
CA SER A 219 2.76 -9.27 -12.45
C SER A 219 1.67 -9.77 -11.49
N GLY A 220 2.05 -10.36 -10.35
CA GLY A 220 1.13 -10.75 -9.28
C GLY A 220 0.38 -9.59 -8.62
N PHE A 221 0.84 -8.35 -8.82
CA PHE A 221 0.13 -7.13 -8.40
C PHE A 221 -0.96 -6.68 -9.39
N ALA A 222 -1.06 -7.30 -10.58
CA ALA A 222 -2.10 -6.95 -11.54
C ALA A 222 -3.49 -7.18 -10.94
N ILE A 223 -4.30 -6.13 -10.92
CA ILE A 223 -5.70 -6.16 -10.49
C ILE A 223 -6.57 -5.52 -11.57
N GLY A 224 -7.76 -6.06 -11.76
CA GLY A 224 -8.78 -5.53 -12.66
C GLY A 224 -10.15 -5.52 -11.99
N GLY A 225 -11.18 -5.22 -12.77
CA GLY A 225 -12.55 -5.10 -12.27
C GLY A 225 -12.87 -3.71 -11.72
N THR A 226 -13.97 -3.62 -10.99
CA THR A 226 -14.53 -2.37 -10.48
C THR A 226 -14.63 -2.37 -8.96
N GLY A 227 -14.35 -1.23 -8.34
CA GLY A 227 -14.54 -1.02 -6.90
C GLY A 227 -15.98 -0.68 -6.53
N PHE A 228 -16.17 -0.21 -5.30
CA PHE A 228 -17.49 -0.07 -4.67
C PHE A 228 -18.38 0.99 -5.31
N MET A 229 -17.77 1.97 -5.98
CA MET A 229 -18.45 3.08 -6.66
C MET A 229 -18.43 2.91 -8.19
N GLY A 230 -18.06 1.73 -8.69
CA GLY A 230 -17.92 1.45 -10.13
C GLY A 230 -16.62 1.98 -10.75
N GLU A 231 -15.70 2.49 -9.93
CA GLU A 231 -14.39 2.95 -10.34
C GLU A 231 -13.49 1.78 -10.78
N PRO A 232 -12.63 1.94 -11.80
CA PRO A 232 -11.73 0.87 -12.23
C PRO A 232 -10.66 0.62 -11.17
N LEU A 233 -10.37 -0.66 -10.88
CA LEU A 233 -9.28 -1.03 -9.96
C LEU A 233 -7.92 -1.16 -10.65
N ALA A 234 -7.89 -1.20 -11.98
CA ALA A 234 -6.63 -1.27 -12.74
C ALA A 234 -5.70 -0.12 -12.35
N GLY A 235 -4.44 -0.45 -12.07
CA GLY A 235 -3.43 0.51 -11.60
C GLY A 235 -3.36 0.69 -10.09
N SER A 236 -4.31 0.17 -9.30
CA SER A 236 -4.33 0.37 -7.83
C SER A 236 -3.06 -0.13 -7.15
N PHE A 237 -2.42 -1.17 -7.70
CA PHE A 237 -1.21 -1.79 -7.15
C PHE A 237 0.00 -1.60 -8.07
N ASP A 238 0.00 -0.54 -8.88
CA ASP A 238 1.19 -0.12 -9.62
C ASP A 238 2.37 0.12 -8.68
N TYR A 239 2.06 0.65 -7.48
CA TYR A 239 2.97 0.80 -6.36
C TYR A 239 2.27 0.45 -5.06
N VAL A 240 2.94 -0.33 -4.20
CA VAL A 240 2.48 -0.70 -2.86
C VAL A 240 3.58 -0.56 -1.82
N ILE A 241 3.21 -0.23 -0.59
CA ILE A 241 4.04 -0.39 0.61
C ILE A 241 3.27 -1.28 1.57
N ALA A 242 3.90 -2.35 2.04
CA ALA A 242 3.29 -3.26 3.00
C ALA A 242 3.15 -2.59 4.37
N ILE A 243 1.93 -2.61 4.92
CA ILE A 243 1.68 -2.29 6.33
C ILE A 243 1.84 -3.60 7.09
N ASP A 244 2.70 -3.64 8.10
CA ASP A 244 3.01 -4.87 8.86
C ASP A 244 1.91 -5.32 9.83
N TYR A 245 0.66 -5.20 9.40
CA TYR A 245 -0.50 -5.80 10.05
C TYR A 245 -0.65 -7.27 9.63
N ASN A 246 -0.55 -8.18 10.60
CA ASN A 246 -0.77 -9.62 10.43
C ASN A 246 -0.01 -10.25 9.23
N ARG A 247 1.27 -9.90 9.09
CA ARG A 247 2.20 -10.45 8.09
C ARG A 247 3.56 -10.71 8.71
N VAL A 248 4.49 -11.29 7.94
CA VAL A 248 5.90 -11.42 8.32
C VAL A 248 6.69 -10.28 7.65
N PRO A 249 7.25 -9.32 8.42
CA PRO A 249 8.12 -8.27 7.87
C PRO A 249 9.37 -8.84 7.18
N GLY A 250 9.87 -8.17 6.16
CA GLY A 250 11.05 -8.60 5.39
C GLY A 250 10.73 -9.63 4.30
N THR A 251 9.45 -9.78 3.94
CA THR A 251 8.98 -10.67 2.86
C THR A 251 8.23 -9.86 1.81
N SER A 252 8.05 -10.38 0.60
CA SER A 252 7.26 -9.69 -0.44
C SER A 252 5.88 -9.24 0.11
N PRO A 253 5.35 -8.08 -0.32
CA PRO A 253 3.96 -7.72 -0.05
C PRO A 253 2.94 -8.79 -0.46
N LEU A 254 3.28 -9.66 -1.42
CA LEU A 254 2.47 -10.79 -1.90
C LEU A 254 2.53 -12.03 -0.99
N ASP A 255 3.42 -12.07 0.00
CA ASP A 255 3.46 -13.15 0.98
C ASP A 255 2.14 -13.21 1.78
N ARG A 256 1.54 -14.41 1.85
CA ARG A 256 0.20 -14.63 2.42
C ARG A 256 0.24 -15.15 3.85
N THR A 257 1.41 -15.24 4.46
CA THR A 257 1.58 -15.72 5.83
C THR A 257 0.92 -14.75 6.81
N ARG A 258 0.08 -15.28 7.70
CA ARG A 258 -0.72 -14.52 8.66
C ARG A 258 -0.55 -15.07 10.08
N PRO A 259 0.43 -14.55 10.85
CA PRO A 259 0.76 -15.09 12.18
C PRO A 259 -0.38 -15.01 13.21
N LEU A 260 -1.28 -14.05 13.09
CA LEU A 260 -2.47 -13.89 13.94
C LEU A 260 -3.69 -14.69 13.43
N GLY A 261 -3.48 -15.55 12.44
CA GLY A 261 -4.52 -16.36 11.81
C GLY A 261 -5.23 -15.65 10.66
N VAL A 262 -5.95 -16.44 9.85
CA VAL A 262 -6.65 -15.97 8.65
C VAL A 262 -7.84 -15.06 8.96
N ASP A 263 -8.50 -15.29 10.10
CA ASP A 263 -9.71 -14.55 10.49
C ASP A 263 -9.44 -13.08 10.78
N ARG A 264 -8.20 -12.74 11.13
CA ARG A 264 -7.74 -11.37 11.35
C ARG A 264 -7.49 -10.60 10.05
N GLY A 265 -7.63 -11.23 8.87
CA GLY A 265 -7.31 -10.60 7.60
C GLY A 265 -5.80 -10.41 7.41
N GLY A 266 -5.39 -9.64 6.41
CA GLY A 266 -3.98 -9.39 6.07
C GLY A 266 -3.87 -8.87 4.64
N GLY A 267 -2.66 -8.55 4.17
CA GLY A 267 -2.49 -7.89 2.86
C GLY A 267 -3.01 -6.45 2.89
N ILE A 268 -2.76 -5.75 4.00
CA ILE A 268 -3.10 -4.34 4.17
C ILE A 268 -1.91 -3.52 3.67
N TRP A 269 -2.15 -2.63 2.71
CA TRP A 269 -1.10 -1.86 2.05
C TRP A 269 -1.41 -0.36 2.03
N LEU A 270 -0.37 0.45 1.86
CA LEU A 270 -0.49 1.74 1.18
C LEU A 270 -0.41 1.48 -0.33
N HIS A 271 -1.33 2.01 -1.14
CA HIS A 271 -1.31 1.80 -2.58
C HIS A 271 -1.84 2.99 -3.39
N VAL A 272 -1.78 2.90 -4.72
CA VAL A 272 -2.25 3.94 -5.63
C VAL A 272 -3.77 4.08 -5.57
N ASP A 273 -4.24 5.31 -5.44
CA ASP A 273 -5.67 5.64 -5.36
C ASP A 273 -6.40 5.33 -6.67
N HIS A 274 -7.51 4.61 -6.55
CA HIS A 274 -8.41 4.30 -7.65
C HIS A 274 -9.70 5.14 -7.60
N GLN A 275 -9.73 6.22 -6.83
CA GLN A 275 -10.85 7.15 -6.67
C GLN A 275 -12.06 6.65 -5.88
N GLY A 276 -11.94 5.49 -5.22
CA GLY A 276 -12.97 4.93 -4.35
C GLY A 276 -12.41 4.40 -3.03
N PRO A 277 -13.29 3.95 -2.12
CA PRO A 277 -12.85 3.37 -0.84
C PRO A 277 -12.16 2.03 -1.04
N THR A 278 -11.24 1.69 -0.14
CA THR A 278 -10.52 0.42 -0.17
C THR A 278 -11.32 -0.70 0.53
N GLN A 279 -10.78 -1.91 0.55
CA GLN A 279 -11.32 -3.03 1.36
C GLN A 279 -10.69 -3.14 2.76
N GLY A 280 -9.68 -2.32 3.07
CA GLY A 280 -8.87 -2.43 4.29
C GLY A 280 -7.60 -1.59 4.22
N CYS A 281 -7.05 -1.44 3.02
CA CYS A 281 -5.86 -0.64 2.72
C CYS A 281 -6.04 0.87 2.96
N VAL A 282 -4.96 1.61 2.80
CA VAL A 282 -4.96 3.07 2.64
C VAL A 282 -4.48 3.39 1.23
N SER A 283 -5.16 4.30 0.52
CA SER A 283 -4.74 4.72 -0.82
C SER A 283 -4.31 6.18 -0.85
N LEU A 284 -3.33 6.48 -1.70
CA LEU A 284 -2.81 7.81 -2.00
C LEU A 284 -2.71 7.98 -3.51
N GLU A 285 -2.87 9.21 -4.01
CA GLU A 285 -2.63 9.48 -5.43
C GLU A 285 -1.22 9.03 -5.85
N GLU A 286 -1.07 8.54 -7.07
CA GLU A 286 0.18 7.96 -7.59
C GLU A 286 1.41 8.88 -7.40
N PRO A 287 1.34 10.21 -7.62
CA PRO A 287 2.47 11.09 -7.36
C PRO A 287 2.92 11.07 -5.89
N HIS A 288 1.97 11.01 -4.95
CA HIS A 288 2.23 10.93 -3.52
C HIS A 288 2.76 9.55 -3.11
N MET A 289 2.25 8.47 -3.71
CA MET A 289 2.83 7.13 -3.51
C MET A 289 4.29 7.07 -3.93
N ARG A 290 4.62 7.59 -5.11
CA ARG A 290 6.01 7.69 -5.58
C ARG A 290 6.87 8.56 -4.67
N GLN A 291 6.33 9.69 -4.20
CA GLN A 291 7.03 10.57 -3.27
C GLN A 291 7.29 9.87 -1.93
N LEU A 292 6.32 9.12 -1.41
CA LEU A 292 6.46 8.36 -0.18
C LEU A 292 7.49 7.24 -0.31
N LEU A 293 7.43 6.45 -1.38
CA LEU A 293 8.38 5.37 -1.66
C LEU A 293 9.83 5.85 -1.70
N ARG A 294 10.10 6.99 -2.36
CA ARG A 294 11.44 7.60 -2.39
C ARG A 294 11.86 8.21 -1.05
N ALA A 295 10.90 8.53 -0.19
CA ALA A 295 11.14 9.21 1.07
C ALA A 295 11.41 8.27 2.23
N LEU A 296 10.84 7.07 2.22
CA LEU A 296 11.01 6.09 3.29
C LEU A 296 12.39 5.45 3.21
N ASP A 297 13.06 5.39 4.35
CA ASP A 297 14.40 4.82 4.52
C ASP A 297 14.33 3.76 5.63
N PRO A 298 14.57 2.46 5.34
CA PRO A 298 14.58 1.42 6.36
C PRO A 298 15.48 1.73 7.56
N ALA A 299 16.59 2.44 7.35
CA ALA A 299 17.52 2.81 8.42
C ALA A 299 16.94 3.87 9.37
N GLN A 300 15.86 4.55 8.99
CA GLN A 300 15.11 5.48 9.84
C GLN A 300 13.93 4.81 10.56
N HIS A 301 13.81 3.48 10.47
CA HIS A 301 12.78 2.68 11.14
C HIS A 301 11.35 3.23 10.92
N PRO A 302 10.89 3.29 9.67
CA PRO A 302 9.62 3.90 9.34
C PRO A 302 8.44 3.11 9.93
N VAL A 303 7.49 3.84 10.49
CA VAL A 303 6.20 3.30 10.93
C VAL A 303 5.06 4.03 10.24
N ILE A 304 3.89 3.42 10.28
CA ILE A 304 2.61 4.04 9.96
C ILE A 304 1.73 4.05 11.22
N VAL A 305 1.08 5.17 11.47
CA VAL A 305 0.06 5.34 12.53
C VAL A 305 -1.25 5.62 11.84
N ILE A 306 -2.22 4.72 11.93
CA ILE A 306 -3.47 4.80 11.16
C ILE A 306 -4.70 4.65 12.06
N GLY A 307 -5.75 5.45 11.79
CA GLY A 307 -7.01 5.40 12.52
C GLY A 307 -7.84 6.67 12.33
N ASP A 308 -9.07 6.67 12.87
CA ASP A 308 -9.83 7.92 12.99
C ASP A 308 -9.25 8.84 14.08
N ALA A 309 -9.52 10.14 13.98
CA ALA A 309 -8.97 11.13 14.91
C ALA A 309 -9.30 10.85 16.39
N GLY A 310 -10.46 10.28 16.70
CA GLY A 310 -10.85 9.97 18.08
C GLY A 310 -10.02 8.82 18.64
N ALA A 311 -9.86 7.76 17.85
CA ALA A 311 -9.02 6.63 18.24
C ALA A 311 -7.55 7.01 18.39
N LEU A 312 -7.02 7.88 17.53
CA LEU A 312 -5.60 8.26 17.57
C LEU A 312 -5.24 9.20 18.74
N ARG A 313 -6.21 9.95 19.29
CA ARG A 313 -6.03 10.89 20.41
C ARG A 313 -6.01 10.24 21.80
N ARG A 314 -6.14 8.92 21.90
CA ARG A 314 -6.23 8.18 23.17
C ARG A 314 -4.91 8.01 23.93
#